data_AF-A0A0G1D3X1-F1
#
_entry.id   AF-A0A0G1D3X1-F1
#
_cell.length_a   1.000
_cell.length_b   1.000
_cell.length_c   1.000
_cell.angle_alpha   90.00
_cell.angle_beta   90.00
_cell.angle_gamma   90.00
#
_symmetry.space_group_name_H-M   'P 1'
#
loop_
_entity.id
_entity.type
_entity.pdbx_description
1 polymer ?
#
loop_
_entity_poly.entity_id
_entity_poly.type
_entity_poly.pdbx_seq_one_letter_code
_entity_poly.pdbx_strand_id
1 'polypeptide(L)'
;MQSRWTFAHEIARLLRQSISSSKFFSKYAYAHVVGHGLIIRKNVLGEVDGFPTGTMTEDLFLGYLLRSKGYEIFPIPHLELADSPKTLRGLWDQKYVWFWGPMKNISYLKYVSKFKRELGISSVIPSIIFTLEGLLSAFAWLVSGPMILILILSPFFSVNQSITLLAYLSVFIYGPLQYLYFYINMDQIHRSAGSRYKINLLEVLQVTILSIPVILFNSIPPYFSIFNELKSTINKTEIYKPKTDD
;
A
#
# COMPACT_ATOMS: atom_id res chain seq x y z
N MET A 1 5.00 -11.20 3.00
CA MET A 1 4.22 -10.26 2.17
C MET A 1 4.34 -8.82 2.67
N GLN A 2 4.09 -8.58 3.96
CA GLN A 2 4.21 -7.27 4.60
C GLN A 2 5.56 -6.59 4.33
N SER A 3 6.66 -7.28 4.64
CA SER A 3 8.00 -6.71 4.53
C SER A 3 8.33 -6.29 3.09
N ARG A 4 7.96 -7.09 2.08
CA ARG A 4 8.10 -6.71 0.67
C ARG A 4 7.32 -5.43 0.35
N TRP A 5 6.09 -5.31 0.85
CA TRP A 5 5.28 -4.10 0.68
C TRP A 5 5.96 -2.88 1.31
N THR A 6 6.43 -2.99 2.54
CA THR A 6 7.13 -1.90 3.24
C THR A 6 8.37 -1.44 2.49
N PHE A 7 9.25 -2.34 2.07
CA PHE A 7 10.48 -1.97 1.36
C PHE A 7 10.23 -1.46 -0.07
N ALA A 8 9.37 -2.14 -0.83
CA ALA A 8 9.16 -1.79 -2.24
C ALA A 8 8.19 -0.62 -2.44
N HIS A 9 7.27 -0.37 -1.50
CA HIS A 9 6.22 0.65 -1.64
C HIS A 9 6.31 1.73 -0.57
N GLU A 10 6.24 1.39 0.72
CA GLU A 10 6.13 2.40 1.79
C GLU A 10 7.41 3.22 1.94
N ILE A 11 8.55 2.58 2.20
CA ILE A 11 9.86 3.24 2.33
C ILE A 11 10.21 3.98 1.04
N ALA A 12 10.02 3.34 -0.13
CA ALA A 12 10.30 3.97 -1.41
C ALA A 12 9.48 5.26 -1.63
N ARG A 13 8.21 5.29 -1.22
CA ARG A 13 7.37 6.52 -1.26
C ARG A 13 7.85 7.57 -0.28
N LEU A 14 8.17 7.16 0.95
CA LEU A 14 8.67 8.09 1.96
C LEU A 14 10.00 8.74 1.52
N LEU A 15 10.91 7.96 0.95
CA LEU A 15 12.20 8.43 0.43
C LEU A 15 12.09 9.36 -0.80
N ARG A 16 10.99 9.30 -1.58
CA ARG A 16 10.75 10.27 -2.67
C ARG A 16 10.56 11.70 -2.17
N GLN A 17 10.28 11.88 -0.88
CA GLN A 17 10.25 13.20 -0.23
C GLN A 17 11.63 13.63 0.29
N SER A 18 12.64 12.76 0.28
CA SER A 18 13.93 13.03 0.91
C SER A 18 14.73 14.15 0.23
N ILE A 19 15.70 14.66 0.98
CA ILE A 19 16.59 15.80 0.65
C ILE A 19 17.33 15.63 -0.68
N SER A 20 17.55 14.40 -1.16
CA SER A 20 18.20 14.13 -2.45
C SER A 20 17.27 14.31 -3.66
N SER A 21 15.96 14.40 -3.46
CA SER A 21 15.00 14.75 -4.50
C SER A 21 14.93 16.26 -4.68
N SER A 22 14.64 16.75 -5.88
CA SER A 22 14.42 18.19 -6.05
C SER A 22 13.23 18.60 -5.17
N LYS A 23 13.34 19.75 -4.48
CA LYS A 23 12.25 20.33 -3.65
C LYS A 23 10.92 20.44 -4.40
N PHE A 24 10.98 20.52 -5.73
CA PHE A 24 9.80 20.53 -6.58
C PHE A 24 9.12 19.15 -6.59
N PHE A 25 9.87 18.07 -6.80
CA PHE A 25 9.30 16.72 -6.83
C PHE A 25 8.87 16.24 -5.43
N SER A 26 9.62 16.60 -4.38
CA SER A 26 9.25 16.23 -3.00
C SER A 26 7.88 16.77 -2.61
N LYS A 27 7.51 17.97 -3.07
CA LYS A 27 6.19 18.59 -2.84
C LYS A 27 5.03 17.79 -3.42
N TYR A 28 5.24 17.06 -4.52
CA TYR A 28 4.19 16.34 -5.24
C TYR A 28 4.19 14.84 -4.98
N ALA A 29 5.19 14.32 -4.24
CA ALA A 29 5.20 12.92 -3.83
C ALA A 29 4.11 12.62 -2.80
N TYR A 30 3.21 11.70 -3.12
CA TYR A 30 2.24 11.18 -2.16
C TYR A 30 2.93 10.29 -1.12
N ALA A 31 2.57 10.52 0.13
CA ALA A 31 3.02 9.70 1.24
C ALA A 31 1.90 9.60 2.29
N HIS A 32 1.92 8.51 3.03
CA HIS A 32 1.03 8.31 4.16
C HIS A 32 1.83 8.01 5.41
N VAL A 33 1.21 8.24 6.57
CA VAL A 33 1.72 7.71 7.83
C VAL A 33 1.21 6.28 8.00
N VAL A 34 1.93 5.48 8.77
CA VAL A 34 1.52 4.14 9.19
C VAL A 34 1.26 4.21 10.69
N GLY A 35 0.19 3.58 11.18
CA GLY A 35 -0.21 3.69 12.59
C GLY A 35 0.84 3.21 13.60
N HIS A 36 1.58 2.15 13.28
CA HIS A 36 2.64 1.61 14.14
C HIS A 36 3.95 2.38 13.98
N GLY A 37 4.64 2.65 15.09
CA GLY A 37 5.90 3.40 15.08
C GLY A 37 5.77 4.89 14.72
N LEU A 38 4.55 5.44 14.66
CA LEU A 38 4.32 6.85 14.30
C LEU A 38 4.77 7.81 15.41
N ILE A 39 5.71 8.69 15.07
CA ILE A 39 6.09 9.83 15.90
C ILE A 39 5.65 11.11 15.21
N ILE A 40 4.75 11.86 15.84
CA ILE A 40 4.24 13.13 15.34
C ILE A 40 4.27 14.20 16.42
N ARG A 41 4.61 15.43 16.05
CA ARG A 41 4.56 16.56 16.99
C ARG A 41 3.10 16.88 17.30
N LYS A 42 2.78 17.06 18.59
CA LYS A 42 1.41 17.34 19.05
C LYS A 42 0.79 18.56 18.38
N ASN A 43 1.56 19.63 18.15
CA ASN A 43 1.08 20.83 17.47
C ASN A 43 0.70 20.54 16.00
N VAL A 44 1.53 19.78 15.28
CA VAL A 44 1.27 19.38 13.88
C VAL A 44 0.01 18.50 13.80
N LEU A 45 -0.19 17.59 14.75
CA LEU A 45 -1.41 16.78 14.81
C LEU A 45 -2.65 17.65 15.14
N GLY A 46 -2.51 18.62 16.05
CA GLY A 46 -3.58 19.57 16.38
C GLY A 46 -3.97 20.49 15.22
N GLU A 47 -3.04 20.76 14.30
CA GLU A 47 -3.27 21.57 13.10
C GLU A 47 -4.17 20.90 12.03
N VAL A 48 -4.50 19.61 12.23
CA VAL A 48 -5.43 18.83 11.39
C VAL A 48 -6.53 18.16 12.22
N ASP A 49 -6.77 18.67 13.43
CA ASP A 49 -7.79 18.17 14.39
C ASP A 49 -7.64 16.71 14.83
N GLY A 50 -6.42 16.17 14.81
CA GLY A 50 -6.16 14.80 15.26
C GLY A 50 -6.29 13.74 14.17
N PHE A 51 -6.60 12.50 14.57
CA PHE A 51 -6.79 11.39 13.65
C PHE A 51 -8.19 11.43 13.04
N PRO A 52 -8.34 11.28 11.71
CA PRO A 52 -9.64 11.22 11.07
C PRO A 52 -10.46 9.99 11.53
N THR A 53 -11.68 10.20 12.01
CA THR A 53 -12.54 9.13 12.56
C THR A 53 -13.57 8.57 11.58
N GLY A 54 -13.85 9.27 10.47
CA GLY A 54 -14.85 8.89 9.47
C GLY A 54 -14.31 8.00 8.33
N THR A 55 -13.22 7.28 8.54
CA THR A 55 -12.58 6.47 7.50
C THR A 55 -12.08 5.15 8.05
N MET A 56 -12.02 4.12 7.20
CA MET A 56 -11.51 2.79 7.55
C MET A 56 -9.99 2.78 7.78
N THR A 57 -9.29 3.76 7.19
CA THR A 57 -7.84 3.89 7.18
C THR A 57 -7.45 5.30 7.62
N GLU A 58 -7.53 5.52 8.93
CA GLU A 58 -7.30 6.81 9.58
C GLU A 58 -5.89 7.37 9.34
N ASP A 59 -4.90 6.48 9.29
CA ASP A 59 -3.49 6.76 9.03
C ASP A 59 -3.23 7.20 7.59
N LEU A 60 -3.83 6.52 6.60
CA LEU A 60 -3.74 6.93 5.20
C LEU A 60 -4.35 8.33 4.97
N PHE A 61 -5.49 8.62 5.62
CA PHE A 61 -6.12 9.92 5.49
C PHE A 61 -5.33 11.01 6.24
N LEU A 62 -4.83 10.73 7.45
CA LEU A 62 -3.97 11.65 8.19
C LEU A 62 -2.73 12.02 7.36
N GLY A 63 -2.07 11.03 6.76
CA GLY A 63 -0.93 11.26 5.89
C GLY A 63 -1.26 12.15 4.69
N TYR A 64 -2.41 11.93 4.06
CA TYR A 64 -2.92 12.78 2.98
C TYR A 64 -3.10 14.23 3.45
N LEU A 65 -3.72 14.47 4.61
CA LEU A 65 -3.92 15.82 5.17
C LEU A 65 -2.60 16.53 5.45
N LEU A 66 -1.65 15.85 6.10
CA LEU A 66 -0.33 16.39 6.43
C LEU A 66 0.43 16.80 5.15
N ARG A 67 0.42 15.93 4.14
CA ARG A 67 1.04 16.20 2.83
C ARG A 67 0.36 17.36 2.12
N SER A 68 -0.98 17.42 2.14
CA SER A 68 -1.75 18.55 1.58
C SER A 68 -1.43 19.88 2.24
N LYS A 69 -1.10 19.87 3.54
CA LYS A 69 -0.66 21.04 4.30
C LYS A 69 0.82 21.39 4.09
N GLY A 70 1.57 20.51 3.42
CA GLY A 70 2.97 20.73 3.05
C GLY A 70 3.98 20.14 4.04
N TYR A 71 3.54 19.37 5.04
CA TYR A 71 4.46 18.62 5.90
C TYR A 71 5.09 17.46 5.14
N GLU A 72 6.37 17.23 5.36
CA GLU A 72 7.07 16.04 4.86
C GLU A 72 6.98 14.91 5.90
N ILE A 73 6.85 13.68 5.41
CA ILE A 73 6.76 12.47 6.24
C ILE A 73 8.00 11.64 5.96
N PHE A 74 8.82 11.39 6.98
CA PHE A 74 10.09 10.69 6.84
C PHE A 74 10.05 9.33 7.53
N PRO A 75 10.71 8.31 6.97
CA PRO A 75 10.93 7.06 7.69
C PRO A 75 11.98 7.31 8.77
N ILE A 76 11.79 6.72 9.95
CA ILE A 76 12.87 6.60 10.92
C ILE A 76 13.85 5.56 10.36
N PRO A 77 15.18 5.80 10.36
CA PRO A 77 16.17 4.87 9.80
C PRO A 77 16.40 3.66 10.73
N HIS A 78 15.32 3.06 11.20
CA HIS A 78 15.32 1.87 12.05
C HIS A 78 14.15 0.98 11.63
N LEU A 79 14.38 -0.33 11.64
CA LEU A 79 13.35 -1.32 11.33
C LEU A 79 12.80 -1.88 12.63
N GLU A 80 11.49 -2.05 12.70
CA GLU A 80 10.84 -2.82 13.75
C GLU A 80 10.36 -4.17 13.22
N LEU A 81 10.28 -5.16 14.11
CA LEU A 81 9.58 -6.40 13.83
C LEU A 81 8.10 -6.21 14.17
N ALA A 82 7.32 -5.85 13.15
CA ALA A 82 5.88 -5.75 13.28
C ALA A 82 5.20 -7.12 13.16
N ASP A 83 4.09 -7.28 13.88
CA ASP A 83 3.23 -8.45 13.75
C ASP A 83 2.61 -8.52 12.35
N SER A 84 2.34 -9.74 11.90
CA SER A 84 1.70 -9.98 10.61
C SER A 84 0.61 -11.04 10.76
N PRO A 85 -0.47 -10.95 9.96
CA PRO A 85 -1.57 -11.90 10.07
C PRO A 85 -1.08 -13.35 9.93
N LYS A 86 -1.41 -14.16 10.93
CA LYS A 86 -1.04 -15.58 11.00
C LYS A 86 -2.00 -16.48 10.21
N THR A 87 -3.15 -15.94 9.80
CA THR A 87 -4.22 -16.67 9.10
C THR A 87 -4.49 -16.07 7.71
N LEU A 88 -4.95 -16.89 6.77
CA LEU A 88 -5.39 -16.41 5.45
C LEU A 88 -6.56 -15.42 5.55
N ARG A 89 -7.44 -15.63 6.54
CA ARG A 89 -8.56 -14.74 6.83
C ARG A 89 -8.07 -13.37 7.31
N GLY A 90 -7.18 -13.33 8.30
CA GLY A 90 -6.59 -12.07 8.78
C GLY A 90 -5.84 -11.31 7.69
N LEU A 91 -5.13 -12.03 6.81
CA LEU A 91 -4.49 -11.44 5.63
C LEU A 91 -5.52 -10.85 4.63
N TRP A 92 -6.63 -11.54 4.42
CA TRP A 92 -7.72 -11.04 3.59
C TRP A 92 -8.36 -9.79 4.21
N ASP A 93 -8.67 -9.82 5.51
CA ASP A 93 -9.27 -8.71 6.26
C ASP A 93 -8.35 -7.47 6.21
N GLN A 94 -7.04 -7.66 6.39
CA GLN A 94 -6.04 -6.60 6.29
C GLN A 94 -6.06 -5.94 4.90
N LYS A 95 -5.96 -6.74 3.83
CA LYS A 95 -5.98 -6.21 2.46
C LYS A 95 -7.31 -5.55 2.09
N TYR A 96 -8.42 -6.11 2.58
CA TYR A 96 -9.75 -5.55 2.42
C TYR A 96 -9.80 -4.14 3.00
N VAL A 97 -9.37 -3.94 4.26
CA VAL A 97 -9.32 -2.63 4.94
C VAL A 97 -8.37 -1.67 4.22
N TRP A 98 -7.17 -2.13 3.86
CA TRP A 98 -6.15 -1.27 3.25
C TRP A 98 -6.55 -0.69 1.90
N PHE A 99 -7.33 -1.42 1.10
CA PHE A 99 -7.79 -0.92 -0.19
C PHE A 99 -8.70 0.32 -0.06
N TRP A 100 -9.36 0.52 1.10
CA TRP A 100 -10.22 1.67 1.33
C TRP A 100 -9.48 3.00 1.24
N GLY A 101 -8.22 3.06 1.67
CA GLY A 101 -7.43 4.29 1.61
C GLY A 101 -7.29 4.85 0.18
N PRO A 102 -6.59 4.15 -0.73
CA PRO A 102 -6.44 4.64 -2.10
C PRO A 102 -7.79 4.73 -2.85
N MET A 103 -8.77 3.88 -2.52
CA MET A 103 -10.14 3.97 -3.07
C MET A 103 -10.86 5.27 -2.67
N LYS A 104 -10.64 5.77 -1.44
CA LYS A 104 -11.32 6.95 -0.89
C LYS A 104 -10.56 8.26 -1.12
N ASN A 105 -9.46 8.26 -1.87
CA ASN A 105 -8.69 9.48 -2.14
C ASN A 105 -9.49 10.62 -2.76
N ILE A 106 -10.50 10.34 -3.59
CA ILE A 106 -11.42 11.37 -4.11
C ILE A 106 -12.19 12.04 -2.96
N SER A 107 -12.62 11.28 -1.96
CA SER A 107 -13.28 11.82 -0.76
C SER A 107 -12.32 12.65 0.07
N TYR A 108 -11.05 12.26 0.17
CA TYR A 108 -10.00 13.05 0.84
C TYR A 108 -9.75 14.38 0.11
N LEU A 109 -9.70 14.39 -1.22
CA LEU A 109 -9.61 15.61 -2.01
C LEU A 109 -10.81 16.53 -1.82
N LYS A 110 -12.03 15.97 -1.83
CA LYS A 110 -13.25 16.74 -1.55
C LYS A 110 -13.20 17.38 -0.17
N TYR A 111 -12.75 16.65 0.84
CA TYR A 111 -12.55 17.17 2.19
C TYR A 111 -11.55 18.32 2.21
N VAL A 112 -10.34 18.11 1.69
CA VAL A 112 -9.30 19.15 1.64
C VAL A 112 -9.75 20.39 0.84
N SER A 113 -10.47 20.19 -0.26
CA SER A 113 -10.98 21.29 -1.07
C SER A 113 -12.03 22.11 -0.34
N LYS A 114 -12.94 21.43 0.38
CA LYS A 114 -13.99 22.07 1.18
C LYS A 114 -13.42 22.84 2.37
N PHE A 115 -12.49 22.24 3.10
CA PHE A 115 -11.93 22.78 4.35
C PHE A 115 -10.57 23.45 4.15
N LYS A 116 -10.21 23.82 2.92
CA LYS A 116 -8.90 24.39 2.55
C LYS A 116 -8.48 25.54 3.46
N ARG A 117 -9.40 26.47 3.72
CA ARG A 117 -9.16 27.68 4.51
C ARG A 117 -8.94 27.36 5.99
N GLU A 118 -9.78 26.52 6.56
CA GLU A 118 -9.72 26.10 7.97
C GLU A 118 -8.44 25.33 8.26
N LEU A 119 -8.05 24.44 7.33
CA LEU A 119 -6.82 23.66 7.43
C LEU A 119 -5.55 24.48 7.12
N GLY A 120 -5.67 25.75 6.69
CA GLY A 120 -4.51 26.57 6.33
C GLY A 120 -3.74 26.07 5.10
N ILE A 121 -4.40 25.37 4.18
CA ILE A 121 -3.77 24.79 2.98
C ILE A 121 -3.64 25.86 1.89
N SER A 122 -2.40 26.14 1.48
CA SER A 122 -2.11 27.19 0.47
C SER A 122 -2.63 26.84 -0.93
N SER A 123 -2.42 25.59 -1.37
CA SER A 123 -2.80 25.10 -2.70
C SER A 123 -3.34 23.68 -2.65
N VAL A 124 -4.38 23.43 -3.45
CA VAL A 124 -5.00 22.09 -3.57
C VAL A 124 -4.26 21.24 -4.62
N ILE A 125 -3.40 21.84 -5.46
CA ILE A 125 -2.71 21.13 -6.55
C ILE A 125 -1.93 19.89 -6.07
N PRO A 126 -1.12 19.95 -4.99
CA PRO A 126 -0.48 18.74 -4.46
C PRO A 126 -1.48 17.64 -4.10
N SER A 127 -2.60 18.02 -3.49
CA SER A 127 -3.70 17.10 -3.12
C SER A 127 -4.32 16.42 -4.35
N ILE A 128 -4.49 17.15 -5.46
CA ILE A 128 -4.95 16.56 -6.73
C ILE A 128 -3.96 15.50 -7.22
N ILE A 129 -2.66 15.81 -7.18
CA ILE A 129 -1.62 14.86 -7.59
C ILE A 129 -1.60 13.64 -6.68
N PHE A 130 -1.69 13.81 -5.36
CA PHE A 130 -1.79 12.69 -4.41
C PHE A 130 -3.00 11.81 -4.67
N THR A 131 -4.12 12.44 -5.03
CA THR A 131 -5.34 11.72 -5.41
C THR A 131 -5.11 10.88 -6.66
N LEU A 132 -4.50 11.45 -7.70
CA LEU A 132 -4.17 10.72 -8.93
C LEU A 132 -3.21 9.55 -8.65
N GLU A 133 -2.14 9.77 -7.87
CA GLU A 133 -1.19 8.72 -7.51
C GLU A 133 -1.85 7.56 -6.74
N GLY A 134 -2.74 7.87 -5.79
CA GLY A 134 -3.46 6.82 -5.07
C GLY A 134 -4.56 6.16 -5.88
N LEU A 135 -5.24 6.86 -6.78
CA LEU A 135 -6.20 6.25 -7.72
C LEU A 135 -5.50 5.32 -8.71
N LEU A 136 -4.33 5.70 -9.22
CA LEU A 136 -3.49 4.81 -10.03
C LEU A 136 -3.05 3.58 -9.23
N SER A 137 -2.75 3.76 -7.95
CA SER A 137 -2.44 2.63 -7.05
C SER A 137 -3.64 1.72 -6.82
N ALA A 138 -4.84 2.28 -6.60
CA ALA A 138 -6.07 1.51 -6.48
C ALA A 138 -6.37 0.73 -7.77
N PHE A 139 -6.27 1.41 -8.92
CA PHE A 139 -6.46 0.79 -10.22
C PHE A 139 -5.47 -0.37 -10.44
N ALA A 140 -4.18 -0.14 -10.21
CA ALA A 140 -3.15 -1.17 -10.30
C ALA A 140 -3.47 -2.38 -9.40
N TRP A 141 -3.96 -2.14 -8.18
CA TRP A 141 -4.34 -3.21 -7.27
C TRP A 141 -5.53 -4.02 -7.81
N LEU A 142 -6.54 -3.36 -8.40
CA LEU A 142 -7.70 -4.02 -9.01
C LEU A 142 -7.35 -4.85 -10.24
N VAL A 143 -6.40 -4.41 -11.06
CA VAL A 143 -6.07 -5.10 -12.32
C VAL A 143 -4.93 -6.11 -12.18
N SER A 144 -4.11 -6.01 -11.13
CA SER A 144 -2.92 -6.86 -10.95
C SER A 144 -3.22 -8.36 -11.05
N GLY A 145 -4.21 -8.87 -10.31
CA GLY A 145 -4.61 -10.27 -10.33
C GLY A 145 -5.09 -10.75 -11.71
N PRO A 146 -6.11 -10.11 -12.31
CA PRO A 146 -6.56 -10.45 -13.67
C PRO A 146 -5.46 -10.36 -14.73
N MET A 147 -4.58 -9.36 -14.66
CA MET A 147 -3.45 -9.25 -15.58
C MET A 147 -2.51 -10.44 -15.44
N ILE A 148 -2.16 -10.85 -14.22
CA ILE A 148 -1.33 -12.04 -14.00
C ILE A 148 -2.02 -13.29 -14.53
N LEU A 149 -3.34 -13.43 -14.33
CA LEU A 149 -4.11 -14.55 -14.89
C LEU A 149 -4.00 -14.61 -16.42
N ILE A 150 -4.21 -13.48 -17.10
CA ILE A 150 -4.10 -13.38 -18.56
C ILE A 150 -2.68 -13.76 -19.02
N LEU A 151 -1.64 -13.31 -18.32
CA LEU A 151 -0.25 -13.64 -18.66
C LEU A 151 0.04 -15.15 -18.48
N ILE A 152 -0.48 -15.78 -17.42
CA ILE A 152 -0.35 -17.23 -17.19
C ILE A 152 -1.08 -18.02 -18.29
N LEU A 153 -2.28 -17.57 -18.67
CA LEU A 153 -3.11 -18.18 -19.71
C LEU A 153 -2.74 -17.76 -21.14
N SER A 154 -1.66 -16.98 -21.31
CA SER A 154 -1.23 -16.50 -22.63
C SER A 154 -1.03 -17.58 -23.72
N PRO A 155 -0.62 -18.83 -23.42
CA PRO A 155 -0.54 -19.87 -24.46
C PRO A 155 -1.89 -20.20 -25.13
N PHE A 156 -3.01 -19.96 -24.45
CA PHE A 156 -4.34 -20.23 -25.00
C PHE A 156 -4.79 -19.15 -26.00
N PHE A 157 -4.16 -17.97 -25.98
CA PHE A 157 -4.56 -16.81 -26.79
C PHE A 157 -3.49 -16.39 -27.79
N SER A 158 -2.23 -16.80 -27.61
CA SER A 158 -1.13 -16.45 -28.49
C SER A 158 -0.44 -17.69 -29.06
N VAL A 159 -0.37 -17.75 -30.38
CA VAL A 159 0.40 -18.78 -31.11
C VAL A 159 1.91 -18.46 -31.08
N ASN A 160 2.29 -17.23 -30.73
CA ASN A 160 3.67 -16.77 -30.74
C ASN A 160 4.39 -17.14 -29.42
N GLN A 161 5.33 -18.10 -29.51
CA GLN A 161 6.11 -18.60 -28.37
C GLN A 161 6.93 -17.50 -27.67
N SER A 162 7.42 -16.50 -28.42
CA SER A 162 8.20 -15.39 -27.84
C SER A 162 7.33 -14.51 -26.94
N ILE A 163 6.08 -14.26 -27.32
CA ILE A 163 5.14 -13.48 -26.51
C ILE A 163 4.80 -14.23 -25.22
N THR A 164 4.54 -15.53 -25.32
CA THR A 164 4.29 -16.40 -24.17
C THR A 164 5.49 -16.43 -23.21
N LEU A 165 6.71 -16.54 -23.74
CA LEU A 165 7.93 -16.50 -22.94
C LEU A 165 8.08 -15.16 -22.21
N LEU A 166 7.85 -14.03 -22.90
CA LEU A 166 7.90 -12.70 -22.27
C LEU A 166 6.83 -12.53 -21.18
N ALA A 167 5.64 -13.10 -21.39
CA ALA A 167 4.58 -13.11 -20.37
C ALA A 167 5.03 -13.86 -19.11
N TYR A 168 5.63 -15.05 -19.27
CA TYR A 168 6.13 -15.86 -18.15
C TYR A 168 7.31 -15.21 -17.43
N LEU A 169 8.25 -14.62 -18.18
CA LEU A 169 9.33 -13.83 -17.60
C LEU A 169 8.79 -12.65 -16.79
N SER A 170 7.76 -11.97 -17.28
CA SER A 170 7.13 -10.86 -16.57
C SER A 170 6.49 -11.32 -15.24
N VAL A 171 5.77 -12.45 -15.24
CA VAL A 171 5.20 -13.05 -14.02
C VAL A 171 6.30 -13.46 -13.04
N PHE A 172 7.37 -14.10 -13.54
CA PHE A 172 8.51 -14.53 -12.73
C PHE A 172 9.23 -13.35 -12.07
N ILE A 173 9.47 -12.26 -12.82
CA ILE A 173 10.12 -11.05 -12.32
C ILE A 173 9.22 -10.34 -11.29
N TYR A 174 7.92 -10.24 -11.54
CA TYR A 174 6.99 -9.50 -10.67
C TYR A 174 6.71 -10.23 -9.34
N GLY A 175 6.64 -11.56 -9.35
CA GLY A 175 6.42 -12.38 -8.17
C GLY A 175 7.70 -13.09 -7.71
N PRO A 176 7.94 -14.33 -8.16
CA PRO A 176 8.99 -15.22 -7.64
C PRO A 176 10.34 -14.56 -7.39
N LEU A 177 10.88 -13.81 -8.34
CA LEU A 177 12.20 -13.19 -8.25
C LEU A 177 12.28 -12.15 -7.12
N GLN A 178 11.26 -11.29 -6.98
CA GLN A 178 11.21 -10.28 -5.91
C GLN A 178 11.13 -10.94 -4.52
N TYR A 179 10.29 -11.97 -4.39
CA TYR A 179 10.13 -12.68 -3.12
C TYR A 179 11.38 -13.48 -2.75
N LEU A 180 12.03 -14.11 -3.74
CA LEU A 180 13.33 -14.76 -3.56
C LEU A 180 14.38 -13.76 -3.08
N TYR A 181 14.52 -12.63 -3.78
CA TYR A 181 15.46 -11.57 -3.41
C TYR A 181 15.23 -11.07 -1.98
N PHE A 182 13.98 -10.90 -1.57
CA PHE A 182 13.66 -10.49 -0.21
C PHE A 182 14.07 -11.56 0.81
N TYR A 183 13.77 -12.82 0.53
CA TYR A 183 14.00 -13.92 1.46
C TYR A 183 15.49 -14.25 1.67
N ILE A 184 16.30 -14.21 0.62
CA ILE A 184 17.74 -14.43 0.74
C ILE A 184 18.43 -13.36 1.58
N ASN A 185 17.84 -12.16 1.69
CA ASN A 185 18.33 -11.05 2.49
C ASN A 185 17.67 -10.96 3.88
N MET A 186 16.82 -11.93 4.27
CA MET A 186 16.07 -11.82 5.53
C MET A 186 16.94 -11.77 6.77
N ASP A 187 18.06 -12.50 6.83
CA ASP A 187 18.95 -12.43 7.99
C ASP A 187 19.50 -11.00 8.18
N GLN A 188 19.92 -10.33 7.10
CA GLN A 188 20.38 -8.94 7.17
C GLN A 188 19.27 -7.97 7.61
N ILE A 189 18.04 -8.19 7.12
CA ILE A 189 16.87 -7.39 7.49
C ILE A 189 16.56 -7.57 8.98
N HIS A 190 16.54 -8.82 9.47
CA HIS A 190 16.31 -9.10 10.89
C HIS A 190 17.42 -8.53 11.78
N ARG A 191 18.69 -8.60 11.38
CA ARG A 191 19.80 -7.98 12.12
C ARG A 191 19.64 -6.48 12.25
N SER A 192 19.18 -5.82 11.19
CA SER A 192 18.87 -4.39 11.18
C SER A 192 17.70 -4.03 12.09
N ALA A 193 16.82 -5.00 12.41
CA ALA A 193 15.72 -4.88 13.36
C ALA A 193 16.06 -5.44 14.77
N GLY A 194 17.33 -5.73 15.05
CA GLY A 194 17.78 -6.23 16.36
C GLY A 194 17.52 -7.72 16.63
N SER A 195 17.17 -8.51 15.61
CA SER A 195 16.93 -9.96 15.71
C SER A 195 17.87 -10.76 14.81
N ARG A 196 17.90 -12.08 14.98
CA ARG A 196 18.53 -12.99 14.02
C ARG A 196 17.47 -13.83 13.34
N TYR A 197 17.72 -14.23 12.09
CA TYR A 197 16.83 -15.12 11.37
C TYR A 197 17.65 -16.14 10.59
N LYS A 198 17.38 -17.42 10.82
CA LYS A 198 18.05 -18.49 10.10
C LYS A 198 17.24 -18.84 8.87
N ILE A 199 17.77 -18.53 7.70
CA ILE A 199 17.15 -18.87 6.42
C ILE A 199 17.05 -20.38 6.28
N ASN A 200 15.85 -20.88 5.98
CA ASN A 200 15.58 -22.27 5.65
C ASN A 200 15.31 -22.42 4.15
N LEU A 201 16.01 -23.35 3.49
CA LEU A 201 15.83 -23.62 2.06
C LEU A 201 14.39 -24.02 1.70
N LEU A 202 13.73 -24.79 2.57
CA LEU A 202 12.34 -25.18 2.34
C LEU A 202 11.42 -23.96 2.29
N GLU A 203 11.62 -23.01 3.21
CA GLU A 203 10.83 -21.79 3.26
C GLU A 203 11.12 -20.87 2.07
N VAL A 204 12.39 -20.79 1.62
CA VAL A 204 12.76 -20.07 0.39
C VAL A 204 11.94 -20.60 -0.79
N LEU A 205 11.96 -21.92 -1.00
CA LEU A 205 11.24 -22.56 -2.10
C LEU A 205 9.72 -22.35 -1.97
N GLN A 206 9.17 -22.51 -0.77
CA GLN A 206 7.75 -22.27 -0.50
C GLN A 206 7.35 -20.84 -0.82
N VAL A 207 8.10 -19.84 -0.32
CA VAL A 207 7.79 -18.42 -0.54
C VAL A 207 7.90 -18.04 -2.01
N THR A 208 8.91 -18.55 -2.73
CA THR A 208 9.06 -18.31 -4.17
C THR A 208 7.91 -18.91 -4.97
N ILE A 209 7.50 -20.16 -4.69
CA ILE A 209 6.40 -20.82 -5.41
C ILE A 209 5.04 -20.20 -5.04
N LEU A 210 4.77 -20.01 -3.75
CA LEU A 210 3.51 -19.44 -3.25
C LEU A 210 3.35 -17.96 -3.60
N SER A 211 4.40 -17.28 -4.06
CA SER A 211 4.29 -15.91 -4.55
C SER A 211 3.32 -15.77 -5.73
N ILE A 212 3.20 -16.80 -6.60
CA ILE A 212 2.32 -16.78 -7.78
C ILE A 212 0.84 -16.73 -7.39
N PRO A 213 0.28 -17.67 -6.61
CA PRO A 213 -1.11 -17.57 -6.17
C PRO A 213 -1.35 -16.31 -5.33
N VAL A 214 -0.35 -15.86 -4.56
CA VAL A 214 -0.43 -14.62 -3.78
C VAL A 214 -0.65 -13.38 -4.66
N ILE A 215 0.11 -13.22 -5.75
CA ILE A 215 -0.06 -12.08 -6.67
C ILE A 215 -1.34 -12.21 -7.51
N LEU A 216 -1.72 -13.45 -7.87
CA LEU A 216 -2.93 -13.74 -8.62
C LEU A 216 -4.20 -13.35 -7.85
N PHE A 217 -4.27 -13.70 -6.57
CA PHE A 217 -5.42 -13.40 -5.71
C PHE A 217 -5.36 -12.03 -5.04
N ASN A 218 -4.34 -11.21 -5.36
CA ASN A 218 -4.13 -9.92 -4.71
C ASN A 218 -5.28 -8.92 -4.93
N SER A 219 -6.01 -9.06 -6.04
CA SER A 219 -7.15 -8.19 -6.40
C SER A 219 -8.49 -8.61 -5.77
N ILE A 220 -8.58 -9.80 -5.18
CA ILE A 220 -9.85 -10.28 -4.62
C ILE A 220 -10.34 -9.38 -3.47
N PRO A 221 -9.56 -9.11 -2.40
CA PRO A 221 -10.05 -8.26 -1.31
C PRO A 221 -10.50 -6.86 -1.77
N PRO A 222 -9.78 -6.15 -2.67
CA PRO A 222 -10.25 -4.92 -3.30
C PRO A 222 -11.64 -4.98 -3.94
N TYR A 223 -11.99 -6.07 -4.63
CA TYR A 223 -13.32 -6.22 -5.23
C TYR A 223 -14.42 -6.27 -4.17
N PHE A 224 -14.15 -6.93 -3.05
CA PHE A 224 -15.09 -6.96 -1.92
C PHE A 224 -15.23 -5.59 -1.25
N SER A 225 -14.15 -4.81 -1.15
CA SER A 225 -14.22 -3.43 -0.66
C SER A 225 -15.13 -2.55 -1.53
N ILE A 226 -15.01 -2.65 -2.86
CA ILE A 226 -15.89 -1.94 -3.80
C ILE A 226 -17.34 -2.41 -3.67
N PHE A 227 -17.55 -3.73 -3.65
CA PHE A 227 -18.90 -4.28 -3.51
C PHE A 227 -19.58 -3.82 -2.22
N ASN A 228 -18.85 -3.82 -1.09
CA ASN A 228 -19.37 -3.36 0.19
C ASN A 228 -19.65 -1.85 0.20
N GLU A 229 -18.81 -1.03 -0.44
CA GLU A 229 -19.07 0.41 -0.62
C GLU A 229 -20.36 0.64 -1.41
N LEU A 230 -20.57 -0.07 -2.53
CA LEU A 230 -21.77 0.04 -3.35
C LEU A 230 -23.01 -0.39 -2.54
N LYS A 231 -22.92 -1.53 -1.84
CA LYS A 231 -23.99 -2.05 -0.99
C LYS A 231 -24.34 -1.09 0.15
N SER A 232 -23.34 -0.51 0.81
CA SER A 232 -23.50 0.49 1.87
C SER A 232 -24.19 1.75 1.35
N THR A 233 -23.76 2.25 0.19
CA THR A 233 -24.34 3.44 -0.45
C THR A 233 -25.82 3.25 -0.80
N ILE A 234 -26.18 2.08 -1.35
CA ILE A 234 -27.57 1.75 -1.71
C ILE A 234 -28.44 1.57 -0.46
N ASN A 235 -27.96 0.83 0.53
CA ASN A 235 -28.76 0.44 1.70
C ASN A 235 -28.64 1.43 2.88
N LYS A 236 -27.82 2.49 2.75
CA LYS A 236 -27.47 3.43 3.81
C LYS A 236 -27.00 2.74 5.11
N THR A 237 -26.24 1.65 4.97
CA THR A 237 -25.70 0.89 6.10
C THR A 237 -24.26 1.27 6.40
N GLU A 238 -23.85 1.19 7.66
CA GLU A 238 -22.45 1.40 8.03
C GLU A 238 -21.57 0.26 7.55
N ILE A 239 -20.35 0.59 7.13
CA ILE A 239 -19.36 -0.37 6.69
C ILE A 239 -18.64 -0.93 7.91
N TYR A 240 -18.67 -2.25 8.06
CA TYR A 240 -17.95 -2.95 9.12
C TYR A 240 -16.44 -2.97 8.84
N LYS A 241 -15.64 -2.53 9.82
CA LYS A 241 -14.18 -2.71 9.86
C LYS A 241 -13.85 -4.01 10.59
N PRO A 242 -13.43 -5.09 9.89
CA PRO A 242 -12.97 -6.29 10.57
C PRO A 242 -11.74 -5.97 11.41
N LYS A 243 -11.64 -6.60 12.58
CA LYS A 243 -10.38 -6.63 13.34
C LYS A 243 -9.42 -7.53 12.60
N THR A 244 -8.20 -7.06 12.37
CA THR A 244 -7.09 -7.90 11.94
C THR A 244 -6.59 -8.69 13.14
N ASP A 245 -6.33 -9.99 12.97
CA ASP A 245 -5.72 -10.83 14.00
C ASP A 245 -4.31 -10.29 14.32
N ASP A 246 -4.02 -10.05 15.60
CA ASP A 246 -2.67 -9.76 16.15
C ASP A 246 -2.00 -11.09 16.64
#